data_AF-A0A5C7T0A5-F1
#
_entry.id   AF-A0A5C7T0A5-F1
#
_cell.length_a   1.000
_cell.length_b   1.000
_cell.length_c   1.000
_cell.angle_alpha   90.00
_cell.angle_beta   90.00
_cell.angle_gamma   90.00
#
_symmetry.space_group_name_H-M   'P 1'
#
loop_
_entity.id
_entity.type
_entity.pdbx_description
1 polymer ?
#
loop_
_entity_poly.entity_id
_entity_poly.type
_entity_poly.pdbx_seq_one_letter_code
_entity_poly.pdbx_strand_id
1 'polypeptide(L)'
;MSNFYISLLLCFALLAPAAAQTKHELAFELAKVISGSQFKSLQPLLDGALENLKYQTRESGKLDRVMEIWIDEMKESTNPESFTQVMAVFWAEQLTLSELQQALEMVRSPIYKKLTGLSVSMAQPRTIAPIVKEACKRTRVRAQAESLSTRDIDIFCQQFAL
;
A
#
# COMPACT_ATOMS: atom_id res chain seq x y z
N MET A 1 46.33 22.03 54.44
CA MET A 1 44.89 21.69 54.47
C MET A 1 44.36 21.94 53.07
N SER A 2 44.28 20.90 52.24
CA SER A 2 43.01 20.22 51.85
C SER A 2 42.26 21.07 50.80
N ASN A 3 41.94 20.64 49.58
CA ASN A 3 41.67 19.31 49.03
C ASN A 3 41.84 19.28 47.49
N PHE A 4 42.20 18.11 46.98
CA PHE A 4 41.94 17.61 45.62
C PHE A 4 40.44 17.73 45.26
N TYR A 5 40.10 18.00 43.99
CA TYR A 5 39.16 17.19 43.20
C TYR A 5 39.32 17.49 41.70
N ILE A 6 39.91 16.51 41.03
CA ILE A 6 39.82 16.24 39.60
C ILE A 6 38.37 15.85 39.28
N SER A 7 37.99 16.03 38.02
CA SER A 7 37.08 15.17 37.23
C SER A 7 35.69 15.68 36.86
N LEU A 8 35.44 15.52 35.56
CA LEU A 8 34.20 15.04 34.94
C LEU A 8 33.04 16.07 34.92
N LEU A 9 32.33 16.36 33.83
CA LEU A 9 31.90 15.49 32.73
C LEU A 9 31.14 16.33 31.68
N LEU A 10 31.10 15.78 30.47
CA LEU A 10 29.99 15.81 29.51
C LEU A 10 29.67 17.17 28.90
N CYS A 11 30.20 17.49 27.72
CA CYS A 11 29.65 16.94 26.46
C CYS A 11 28.12 16.75 26.52
N PHE A 12 27.38 17.83 26.72
CA PHE A 12 26.07 17.97 26.09
C PHE A 12 26.30 18.15 24.58
N ALA A 13 26.74 17.08 23.94
CA ALA A 13 26.42 16.90 22.54
C ALA A 13 24.89 16.89 22.50
N LEU A 14 24.34 17.92 21.86
CA LEU A 14 22.96 17.98 21.41
C LEU A 14 22.67 16.72 20.57
N LEU A 15 22.34 15.62 21.25
CA LEU A 15 21.51 14.58 20.69
C LEU A 15 20.13 15.20 20.61
N ALA A 16 19.91 16.03 19.59
CA ALA A 16 18.60 16.15 19.01
C ALA A 16 18.13 14.70 18.81
N PRO A 17 17.01 14.26 19.40
CA PRO A 17 16.51 12.94 19.12
C PRO A 17 16.36 12.90 17.59
N ALA A 18 17.09 11.97 16.94
CA ALA A 18 16.82 11.63 15.56
C ALA A 18 15.31 11.47 15.49
N ALA A 19 14.63 12.34 14.74
CA ALA A 19 13.17 12.46 14.78
C ALA A 19 12.60 11.04 14.71
N ALA A 20 11.91 10.62 15.77
CA ALA A 20 11.43 9.26 15.88
C ALA A 20 10.45 9.05 14.72
N GLN A 21 10.92 8.40 13.65
CA GLN A 21 10.12 8.21 12.45
C GLN A 21 8.85 7.48 12.83
N THR A 22 7.72 8.00 12.36
CA THR A 22 6.43 7.42 12.70
C THR A 22 6.20 6.13 11.93
N LYS A 23 5.34 5.26 12.45
CA LYS A 23 4.90 4.03 11.79
C LYS A 23 4.40 4.30 10.35
N HIS A 24 3.68 5.40 10.15
CA HIS A 24 3.14 5.80 8.85
C HIS A 24 4.23 6.27 7.88
N GLU A 25 5.21 7.03 8.35
CA GLU A 25 6.34 7.49 7.52
C GLU A 25 7.17 6.30 7.02
N LEU A 26 7.50 5.37 7.90
CA LEU A 26 8.26 4.18 7.50
C LEU A 26 7.49 3.29 6.53
N ALA A 27 6.19 3.09 6.76
CA ALA A 27 5.35 2.33 5.85
C ALA A 27 5.23 2.99 4.47
N PHE A 28 5.13 4.33 4.44
CA PHE A 28 5.12 5.09 3.18
C PHE A 28 6.44 5.00 2.44
N GLU A 29 7.58 5.11 3.12
CA GLU A 29 8.89 4.92 2.51
C GLU A 29 9.06 3.50 1.96
N LEU A 30 8.63 2.49 2.71
CA LEU A 30 8.66 1.09 2.28
C LEU A 30 7.79 0.89 1.04
N ALA A 31 6.56 1.43 1.04
CA ALA A 31 5.64 1.37 -0.09
C ALA A 31 6.24 2.01 -1.33
N LYS A 32 6.87 3.18 -1.20
CA LYS A 32 7.51 3.87 -2.33
C LYS A 32 8.66 3.05 -2.93
N VAL A 33 9.50 2.44 -2.09
CA VAL A 33 10.65 1.63 -2.55
C VAL A 33 10.19 0.37 -3.27
N ILE A 34 9.18 -0.32 -2.74
CA ILE A 34 8.66 -1.56 -3.34
C ILE A 34 7.84 -1.27 -4.61
N SER A 35 7.01 -0.24 -4.59
CA SER A 35 6.10 0.11 -5.69
C SER A 35 6.86 0.61 -6.92
N GLY A 36 7.93 1.39 -6.76
CA GLY A 36 8.61 2.04 -7.89
C GLY A 36 9.12 1.10 -8.99
N SER A 37 9.60 -0.09 -8.65
CA SER A 37 10.08 -1.09 -9.64
C SER A 37 9.02 -2.12 -10.02
N GLN A 38 8.09 -2.45 -9.12
CA GLN A 38 7.16 -3.56 -9.29
C GLN A 38 5.79 -3.12 -9.84
N PHE A 39 5.40 -1.88 -9.60
CA PHE A 39 4.14 -1.33 -10.13
C PHE A 39 4.17 -1.22 -11.66
N LYS A 40 5.33 -0.87 -12.26
CA LYS A 40 5.50 -0.76 -13.71
C LYS A 40 5.24 -2.07 -14.47
N SER A 41 5.50 -3.23 -13.86
CA SER A 41 5.22 -4.52 -14.48
C SER A 41 3.79 -5.01 -14.23
N LEU A 42 3.15 -4.58 -13.15
CA LEU A 42 1.79 -4.95 -12.79
C LEU A 42 0.72 -4.13 -13.52
N GLN A 43 0.97 -2.83 -13.73
CA GLN A 43 -0.04 -1.90 -14.24
C GLN A 43 -0.67 -2.38 -15.56
N PRO A 44 0.09 -2.80 -16.59
CA PRO A 44 -0.52 -3.27 -17.85
C PRO A 44 -1.39 -4.53 -17.68
N LEU A 45 -1.05 -5.40 -16.72
CA LEU A 45 -1.82 -6.61 -16.43
C LEU A 45 -3.14 -6.27 -15.73
N LEU A 46 -3.10 -5.35 -14.78
CA LEU A 46 -4.28 -4.86 -14.07
C LEU A 46 -5.22 -4.11 -15.00
N ASP A 47 -4.68 -3.21 -15.82
CA ASP A 47 -5.45 -2.46 -16.81
C ASP A 47 -6.13 -3.42 -17.81
N GLY A 48 -5.37 -4.39 -18.35
CA GLY A 48 -5.91 -5.39 -19.27
C GLY A 48 -6.99 -6.27 -18.63
N ALA A 49 -6.83 -6.66 -17.37
CA ALA A 49 -7.82 -7.45 -16.64
C ALA A 49 -9.12 -6.65 -16.40
N LEU A 50 -9.00 -5.37 -16.02
CA LEU A 50 -10.15 -4.49 -15.78
C LEU A 50 -10.90 -4.18 -17.08
N GLU A 51 -10.20 -3.94 -18.19
CA GLU A 51 -10.84 -3.76 -19.51
C GLU A 51 -11.55 -5.03 -19.99
N ASN A 52 -10.92 -6.20 -19.83
CA ASN A 52 -11.56 -7.48 -20.17
C ASN A 52 -12.81 -7.74 -19.32
N LEU A 53 -12.75 -7.44 -18.01
CA LEU A 53 -13.92 -7.55 -17.14
C LEU A 53 -15.03 -6.60 -17.59
N LYS A 54 -14.71 -5.35 -17.91
CA LYS A 54 -15.66 -4.37 -18.44
C LYS A 54 -16.32 -4.87 -19.73
N TYR A 55 -15.53 -5.44 -20.63
CA TYR A 55 -16.03 -6.01 -21.88
C TYR A 55 -16.96 -7.19 -21.62
N GLN A 56 -16.54 -8.18 -20.83
CA GLN A 56 -17.34 -9.38 -20.54
C GLN A 56 -18.64 -9.07 -19.78
N THR A 57 -18.59 -8.14 -18.84
CA THR A 57 -19.79 -7.70 -18.10
C THR A 57 -20.76 -6.96 -19.01
N ARG A 58 -20.26 -6.15 -19.95
CA ARG A 58 -21.08 -5.51 -20.98
C ARG A 58 -21.72 -6.54 -21.93
N GLU A 59 -20.94 -7.46 -22.48
CA GLU A 59 -21.42 -8.51 -23.40
C GLU A 59 -22.46 -9.43 -22.76
N SER A 60 -22.32 -9.71 -21.46
CA SER A 60 -23.29 -10.52 -20.71
C SER A 60 -24.53 -9.76 -20.24
N GLY A 61 -24.64 -8.46 -20.54
CA GLY A 61 -25.74 -7.60 -20.07
C GLY A 61 -25.76 -7.38 -18.55
N LYS A 62 -24.64 -7.64 -17.86
CA LYS A 62 -24.47 -7.54 -16.41
C LYS A 62 -23.68 -6.30 -15.97
N LEU A 63 -23.33 -5.43 -16.91
CA LEU A 63 -22.70 -4.16 -16.59
C LEU A 63 -23.77 -3.19 -16.08
N ASP A 64 -23.93 -3.13 -14.76
CA ASP A 64 -24.70 -2.08 -14.12
C ASP A 64 -23.81 -0.88 -13.75
N ARG A 65 -24.47 0.20 -13.30
CA ARG A 65 -23.78 1.44 -12.93
C ARG A 65 -22.81 1.24 -11.76
N VAL A 66 -23.10 0.32 -10.84
CA VAL A 66 -22.28 0.06 -9.66
C VAL A 66 -20.99 -0.65 -10.05
N MET A 67 -21.06 -1.57 -11.01
CA MET A 67 -19.89 -2.24 -11.60
C MET A 67 -19.01 -1.27 -12.37
N GLU A 68 -19.60 -0.31 -13.12
CA GLU A 68 -18.82 0.77 -13.76
C GLU A 68 -18.04 1.58 -12.73
N ILE A 69 -18.72 2.00 -11.65
CA ILE A 69 -18.08 2.72 -10.54
C ILE A 69 -16.96 1.87 -9.95
N TRP A 70 -17.19 0.58 -9.70
CA TRP A 70 -16.15 -0.28 -9.14
C TRP A 70 -14.92 -0.41 -10.02
N ILE A 71 -15.10 -0.55 -11.34
CA ILE A 71 -13.99 -0.60 -12.30
C ILE A 71 -13.21 0.73 -12.29
N ASP A 72 -13.90 1.86 -12.23
CA ASP A 72 -13.27 3.17 -12.13
C ASP A 72 -12.47 3.34 -10.83
N GLU A 73 -13.05 2.93 -9.68
CA GLU A 73 -12.36 3.01 -8.38
C GLU A 73 -11.20 2.02 -8.29
N MET A 74 -11.27 0.88 -8.97
CA MET A 74 -10.15 -0.05 -9.09
C MET A 74 -9.00 0.60 -9.86
N LYS A 75 -9.28 1.21 -11.02
CA LYS A 75 -8.26 1.92 -11.81
C LYS A 75 -7.59 3.03 -11.02
N GLU A 76 -8.39 3.80 -10.28
CA GLU A 76 -7.88 4.86 -9.41
C GLU A 76 -7.02 4.30 -8.28
N SER A 77 -7.45 3.20 -7.65
CA SER A 77 -6.70 2.54 -6.56
C SER A 77 -5.42 1.86 -7.07
N THR A 78 -5.37 1.52 -8.34
CA THR A 78 -4.20 0.96 -9.02
C THR A 78 -3.39 2.01 -9.76
N ASN A 79 -3.54 3.31 -9.53
CA ASN A 79 -2.56 4.29 -10.00
C ASN A 79 -1.32 4.31 -9.06
N PRO A 80 -0.13 4.74 -9.50
CA PRO A 80 1.10 4.56 -8.70
C PRO A 80 1.04 5.25 -7.32
N GLU A 81 0.39 6.41 -7.27
CA GLU A 81 0.30 7.22 -6.05
C GLU A 81 -0.69 6.60 -5.06
N SER A 82 -1.91 6.32 -5.51
CA SER A 82 -2.94 5.64 -4.72
C SER A 82 -2.47 4.27 -4.25
N PHE A 83 -1.81 3.49 -5.12
CA PHE A 83 -1.24 2.20 -4.75
C PHE A 83 -0.24 2.34 -3.60
N THR A 84 0.67 3.31 -3.70
CA THR A 84 1.66 3.58 -2.64
C THR A 84 0.97 3.97 -1.33
N GLN A 85 -0.05 4.83 -1.39
CA GLN A 85 -0.79 5.27 -0.20
C GLN A 85 -1.55 4.14 0.47
N VAL A 86 -2.28 3.31 -0.30
CA VAL A 86 -3.06 2.19 0.24
C VAL A 86 -2.15 1.16 0.89
N MET A 87 -1.04 0.80 0.25
CA MET A 87 -0.07 -0.14 0.82
C MET A 87 0.61 0.43 2.07
N ALA A 88 0.91 1.73 2.09
CA ALA A 88 1.47 2.40 3.26
C ALA A 88 0.52 2.33 4.46
N VAL A 89 -0.77 2.64 4.27
CA VAL A 89 -1.78 2.53 5.34
C VAL A 89 -1.90 1.09 5.81
N PHE A 90 -2.01 0.14 4.89
CA PHE A 90 -2.11 -1.28 5.23
C PHE A 90 -0.92 -1.77 6.06
N TRP A 91 0.32 -1.48 5.65
CA TRP A 91 1.51 -1.89 6.40
C TRP A 91 1.66 -1.13 7.72
N ALA A 92 1.24 0.14 7.77
CA ALA A 92 1.18 0.89 9.02
C ALA A 92 0.14 0.33 9.99
N GLU A 93 -0.88 -0.40 9.55
CA GLU A 93 -1.80 -1.10 10.45
C GLU A 93 -1.20 -2.44 10.91
N GLN A 94 -0.64 -3.22 9.97
CA GLN A 94 -0.28 -4.62 10.18
C GLN A 94 1.09 -4.86 10.82
N LEU A 95 2.08 -3.99 10.57
CA LEU A 95 3.47 -4.22 10.99
C LEU A 95 3.84 -3.30 12.13
N THR A 96 4.61 -3.75 13.11
CA THR A 96 5.19 -2.91 14.16
C THR A 96 6.23 -1.93 13.61
N LEU A 97 6.61 -0.93 14.41
CA LEU A 97 7.64 0.04 14.03
C LEU A 97 8.97 -0.67 13.69
N SER A 98 9.39 -1.64 14.51
CA SER A 98 10.62 -2.40 14.28
C SER A 98 10.56 -3.26 13.02
N GLU A 99 9.41 -3.87 12.72
CA GLU A 99 9.25 -4.67 11.48
C GLU A 99 9.33 -3.79 10.24
N LEU A 100 8.75 -2.59 10.27
CA LEU A 100 8.86 -1.62 9.18
C LEU A 100 10.30 -1.14 8.98
N GLN A 101 11.04 -0.87 10.06
CA GLN A 101 12.46 -0.51 9.99
C GLN A 101 13.29 -1.63 9.35
N GLN A 102 13.14 -2.87 9.83
CA GLN A 102 13.85 -4.03 9.30
C GLN A 102 13.52 -4.29 7.83
N ALA A 103 12.24 -4.20 7.46
CA ALA A 103 11.81 -4.36 6.07
C ALA A 103 12.45 -3.28 5.17
N LEU A 104 12.50 -2.04 5.64
CA LEU A 104 13.08 -0.91 4.91
C LEU A 104 14.60 -1.06 4.72
N GLU A 105 15.31 -1.48 5.77
CA GLU A 105 16.74 -1.79 5.70
C GLU A 105 17.01 -2.92 4.70
N MET A 106 16.21 -3.98 4.75
CA MET A 106 16.30 -5.10 3.83
C MET A 106 16.11 -4.67 2.38
N VAL A 107 15.04 -3.92 2.04
CA VAL A 107 14.80 -3.52 0.65
C VAL A 107 15.81 -2.49 0.13
N ARG A 108 16.44 -1.73 1.04
CA ARG A 108 17.52 -0.79 0.70
C ARG A 108 18.87 -1.50 0.51
N SER A 109 19.03 -2.71 1.05
CA SER A 109 20.25 -3.51 0.94
C SER A 109 20.68 -3.74 -0.53
N PRO A 110 21.97 -3.58 -0.85
CA PRO A 110 22.51 -3.93 -2.15
C PRO A 110 22.29 -5.40 -2.53
N ILE A 111 22.25 -6.30 -1.54
CA ILE A 111 22.03 -7.74 -1.75
C ILE A 111 20.61 -7.97 -2.23
N TYR A 112 19.63 -7.37 -1.55
CA TYR A 112 18.22 -7.47 -1.95
C TYR A 112 18.02 -6.95 -3.37
N LYS A 113 18.57 -5.77 -3.70
CA LYS A 113 18.50 -5.21 -5.06
C LYS A 113 19.06 -6.14 -6.14
N LYS A 114 20.16 -6.85 -5.84
CA LYS A 114 20.74 -7.85 -6.74
C LYS A 114 19.87 -9.11 -6.89
N LEU A 115 19.23 -9.55 -5.81
CA LEU A 115 18.36 -10.73 -5.81
C LEU A 115 16.99 -10.46 -6.45
N THR A 116 16.35 -9.33 -6.14
CA THR A 116 15.03 -9.00 -6.71
C THR A 116 15.08 -8.46 -8.12
N GLY A 117 16.25 -8.00 -8.58
CA GLY A 117 16.50 -7.78 -10.01
C GLY A 117 16.39 -9.07 -10.84
N LEU A 118 16.34 -10.24 -10.18
CA LEU A 118 16.26 -11.56 -10.82
C LEU A 118 14.87 -12.22 -10.67
N SER A 119 14.07 -11.89 -9.65
CA SER A 119 12.73 -12.46 -9.48
C SER A 119 11.93 -11.83 -8.34
N VAL A 120 10.89 -11.04 -8.64
CA VAL A 120 9.65 -11.03 -7.82
C VAL A 120 8.47 -10.67 -8.73
N SER A 121 7.64 -11.68 -9.04
CA SER A 121 6.32 -11.46 -9.61
C SER A 121 5.34 -11.17 -8.47
N MET A 122 4.77 -9.96 -8.45
CA MET A 122 3.71 -9.55 -7.52
C MET A 122 2.32 -10.06 -7.92
N ALA A 123 2.22 -11.06 -8.80
CA ALA A 123 0.95 -11.69 -9.15
C ALA A 123 0.28 -12.46 -7.99
N GLN A 124 0.78 -12.31 -6.76
CA GLN A 124 0.21 -12.96 -5.59
C GLN A 124 -1.05 -12.21 -5.11
N PRO A 125 -2.18 -12.91 -4.94
CA PRO A 125 -3.46 -12.30 -4.55
C PRO A 125 -3.42 -11.46 -3.26
N ARG A 126 -2.52 -11.79 -2.31
CA ARG A 126 -2.38 -11.07 -1.03
C ARG A 126 -1.91 -9.63 -1.19
N THR A 127 -1.18 -9.33 -2.26
CA THR A 127 -0.67 -7.98 -2.54
C THR A 127 -1.77 -7.04 -3.02
N ILE A 128 -2.79 -7.58 -3.69
CA ILE A 128 -3.85 -6.77 -4.33
C ILE A 128 -5.06 -6.62 -3.40
N ALA A 129 -5.23 -7.49 -2.39
CA ALA A 129 -6.36 -7.43 -1.46
C ALA A 129 -6.58 -6.05 -0.79
N PRO A 130 -5.53 -5.33 -0.31
CA PRO A 130 -5.71 -3.98 0.22
C PRO A 130 -6.25 -2.98 -0.81
N ILE A 131 -5.81 -3.12 -2.08
CA ILE A 131 -6.25 -2.30 -3.20
C ILE A 131 -7.73 -2.56 -3.53
N VAL A 132 -8.13 -3.84 -3.59
CA VAL A 132 -9.54 -4.21 -3.81
C VAL A 132 -10.41 -3.69 -2.67
N LYS A 133 -9.96 -3.79 -1.42
CA LYS A 133 -10.70 -3.30 -0.25
C LYS A 133 -10.91 -1.78 -0.31
N GLU A 134 -9.89 -1.02 -0.70
CA GLU A 134 -10.02 0.43 -0.86
C GLU A 134 -10.97 0.78 -2.02
N ALA A 135 -10.84 0.13 -3.18
CA ALA A 135 -11.75 0.35 -4.30
C ALA A 135 -13.20 0.02 -3.93
N CYS A 136 -13.43 -1.07 -3.20
CA CYS A 136 -14.73 -1.44 -2.64
C CYS A 136 -15.31 -0.37 -1.70
N LYS A 137 -14.48 0.19 -0.82
CA LYS A 137 -14.88 1.27 0.09
C LYS A 137 -15.30 2.52 -0.69
N ARG A 138 -14.50 2.96 -1.66
CA ARG A 138 -14.80 4.13 -2.50
C ARG A 138 -16.04 3.92 -3.36
N THR A 139 -16.19 2.71 -3.91
CA THR A 139 -17.38 2.32 -4.69
C THR A 139 -18.64 2.46 -3.87
N ARG A 140 -18.63 1.97 -2.61
CA ARG A 140 -19.79 2.08 -1.72
C ARG A 140 -20.17 3.54 -1.49
N VAL A 141 -19.19 4.39 -1.17
CA VAL A 141 -19.42 5.83 -0.94
C VAL A 141 -20.04 6.49 -2.17
N ARG A 142 -19.49 6.23 -3.35
CA ARG A 142 -19.96 6.84 -4.60
C ARG A 142 -21.32 6.30 -5.05
N ALA A 143 -21.55 4.99 -4.95
CA ALA A 143 -22.83 4.38 -5.25
C ALA A 143 -23.95 4.89 -4.32
N GLN A 144 -23.67 5.06 -3.02
CA GLN A 144 -24.60 5.65 -2.07
C GLN A 144 -24.93 7.11 -2.40
N ALA A 145 -23.93 7.91 -2.81
CA ALA A 145 -24.15 9.28 -3.27
C ALA A 145 -25.03 9.34 -4.54
N GLU A 146 -24.96 8.33 -5.40
CA GLU A 146 -25.80 8.17 -6.59
C GLU A 146 -27.14 7.44 -6.30
N SER A 147 -27.48 7.16 -5.03
CA SER A 147 -28.70 6.43 -4.62
C SER A 147 -28.83 5.02 -5.25
N LEU A 148 -27.70 4.35 -5.50
CA LEU A 148 -27.64 3.02 -6.07
C LEU A 148 -27.58 1.94 -4.98
N SER A 149 -28.11 0.75 -5.28
CA SER A 149 -27.96 -0.43 -4.41
C SER A 149 -26.52 -0.93 -4.40
N THR A 150 -25.94 -1.13 -3.21
CA THR A 150 -24.57 -1.67 -3.07
C THR A 150 -24.54 -3.18 -2.79
N ARG A 151 -25.68 -3.86 -2.80
CA ARG A 151 -25.79 -5.26 -2.33
C ARG A 151 -24.82 -6.21 -3.03
N ASP A 152 -24.79 -6.18 -4.36
CA ASP A 152 -23.99 -7.13 -5.14
C ASP A 152 -22.49 -6.83 -5.01
N ILE A 153 -22.13 -5.55 -4.92
CA ILE A 153 -20.74 -5.16 -4.68
C ILE A 153 -20.31 -5.48 -3.25
N ASP A 154 -21.20 -5.36 -2.26
CA ASP A 154 -20.91 -5.73 -0.88
C ASP A 154 -20.63 -7.24 -0.74
N ILE A 155 -21.41 -8.09 -1.43
CA ILE A 155 -21.16 -9.54 -1.47
C ILE A 155 -19.81 -9.86 -2.12
N PHE A 156 -19.50 -9.21 -3.24
CA PHE A 156 -18.20 -9.36 -3.90
C PHE A 156 -17.04 -8.93 -2.99
N CYS A 157 -17.15 -7.74 -2.38
CA CYS A 157 -16.11 -7.15 -1.55
C CYS A 157 -15.86 -7.90 -0.24
N GLN A 158 -16.85 -8.62 0.29
CA GLN A 158 -16.70 -9.46 1.47
C GLN A 158 -15.69 -10.61 1.27
N GLN A 159 -15.46 -11.06 0.03
CA GLN A 159 -14.47 -12.10 -0.28
C GLN A 159 -13.02 -11.65 -0.02
N PHE A 160 -12.80 -10.35 0.14
CA PHE A 160 -11.50 -9.73 0.38
C PHE A 160 -11.35 -9.17 1.80
N ALA A 161 -12.32 -9.42 2.68
CA ALA A 161 -12.21 -9.14 4.10
C ALA A 161 -11.33 -10.22 4.77
N LEU A 162 -10.07 -9.87 5.04
CA LEU A 162 -9.18 -10.62 5.94
C LEU A 162 -9.48 -10.28 7.40
#